data_AF-A0A6A8AN87-F1
#
_entry.id   AF-A0A6A8AN87-F1
#
_cell.length_a   1.000
_cell.length_b   1.000
_cell.length_c   1.000
_cell.angle_alpha   90.00
_cell.angle_beta   90.00
_cell.angle_gamma   90.00
#
_symmetry.space_group_name_H-M   'P 1'
#
loop_
_entity.id
_entity.type
_entity.pdbx_description
1 polymer ?
#
loop_
_entity_poly.entity_id
_entity_poly.type
_entity_poly.pdbx_seq_one_letter_code
_entity_poly.pdbx_strand_id
1 'polypeptide(L)'
;MIIKDPEVAKLFADDTRRRILQMLRHQEQSTTDLAKALEKTHSSIIHHLKLLKEAGLVEETRTEKVRNLVQTFYRSTYRRFLISYSLGETLDQEGQEIPWQENTVQYIMDGLEAFGITVPDENREKVRRLLNTYFLRDQKAYEEALEQKDEDIKLRRFHGFRIIGLLKHLKLSEDPEFNRVIGELRELLKPDASDGSE
;
A
#
# COMPACT_ATOMS: atom_id res chain seq x y z
N MET A 1 6.51 -5.07 -6.74
CA MET A 1 7.90 -4.61 -6.58
C MET A 1 8.02 -4.03 -5.19
N ILE A 2 9.07 -4.37 -4.45
CA ILE A 2 9.41 -3.68 -3.21
C ILE A 2 10.20 -2.42 -3.59
N ILE A 3 9.76 -1.27 -3.10
CA ILE A 3 10.43 0.02 -3.25
C ILE A 3 11.35 0.18 -2.04
N LYS A 4 12.66 0.08 -2.27
CA LYS A 4 13.70 0.24 -1.24
C LYS A 4 14.39 1.61 -1.27
N ASP A 5 14.14 2.41 -2.30
CA ASP A 5 14.68 3.75 -2.46
C ASP A 5 13.77 4.80 -1.76
N PRO A 6 14.29 5.60 -0.80
CA PRO A 6 13.52 6.62 -0.11
C PRO A 6 12.95 7.70 -1.05
N GLU A 7 13.66 8.08 -2.10
CA GLU A 7 13.21 9.13 -3.03
C GLU A 7 12.02 8.63 -3.86
N VAL A 8 12.05 7.36 -4.26
CA VAL A 8 10.91 6.72 -4.92
C VAL A 8 9.75 6.54 -3.93
N ALA A 9 10.02 6.22 -2.66
CA ALA A 9 8.99 6.11 -1.63
C ALA A 9 8.27 7.45 -1.38
N LYS A 10 8.99 8.57 -1.37
CA LYS A 10 8.40 9.93 -1.23
C LYS A 10 7.36 10.23 -2.32
N LEU A 11 7.48 9.65 -3.51
CA LEU A 11 6.47 9.81 -4.56
C LEU A 11 5.10 9.26 -4.15
N PHE A 12 5.04 8.27 -3.28
CA PHE A 12 3.76 7.73 -2.83
C PHE A 12 3.00 8.71 -1.92
N ALA A 13 3.66 9.63 -1.22
CA ALA A 13 3.03 10.56 -0.27
C ALA A 13 1.89 11.41 -0.88
N ASP A 14 1.92 11.67 -2.20
CA ASP A 14 0.90 12.45 -2.91
C ASP A 14 -0.28 11.59 -3.35
N ASP A 15 -1.50 12.02 -2.99
CA ASP A 15 -2.73 11.29 -3.27
C ASP A 15 -3.02 11.11 -4.77
N THR A 16 -2.74 12.13 -5.57
CA THR A 16 -2.96 12.09 -7.02
C THR A 16 -2.07 11.03 -7.64
N ARG A 17 -0.79 10.96 -7.25
CA ARG A 17 0.15 9.93 -7.73
C ARG A 17 -0.31 8.52 -7.36
N ARG A 18 -0.84 8.31 -6.15
CA ARG A 18 -1.43 7.01 -5.76
C ARG A 18 -2.59 6.62 -6.66
N ARG A 19 -3.52 7.54 -6.88
CA ARG A 19 -4.72 7.28 -7.69
C ARG A 19 -4.35 7.01 -9.14
N ILE A 20 -3.37 7.73 -9.71
CA ILE A 20 -2.80 7.43 -11.04
C ILE A 20 -2.28 5.98 -11.07
N LEU A 21 -1.42 5.57 -10.14
CA LEU A 21 -0.88 4.21 -10.10
C LEU A 21 -1.97 3.15 -9.95
N GLN A 22 -3.02 3.42 -9.17
CA GLN A 22 -4.16 2.53 -9.01
C GLN A 22 -4.95 2.36 -10.32
N MET A 23 -5.21 3.46 -11.05
CA MET A 23 -5.92 3.43 -12.32
C MET A 23 -5.13 2.68 -13.40
N LEU A 24 -3.81 2.92 -13.46
CA LEU A 24 -2.90 2.32 -14.44
C LEU A 24 -2.51 0.87 -14.12
N ARG A 25 -2.98 0.31 -13.00
CA ARG A 25 -2.66 -1.04 -12.51
C ARG A 25 -3.21 -2.15 -13.40
N HIS A 26 -4.39 -1.95 -13.96
CA HIS A 26 -5.15 -2.99 -14.65
C HIS A 26 -5.17 -2.78 -16.17
N GLN A 27 -5.19 -1.53 -16.61
CA GLN A 27 -5.23 -1.15 -18.02
C GLN A 27 -4.41 0.13 -18.22
N GLU A 28 -3.92 0.32 -19.45
CA GLU A 28 -3.33 1.59 -19.83
C GLU A 28 -4.38 2.69 -19.97
N GLN A 29 -4.02 3.93 -19.68
CA GLN A 29 -4.90 5.09 -19.85
C GLN A 29 -4.13 6.28 -20.41
N SER A 30 -4.83 7.14 -21.14
CA SER A 30 -4.23 8.37 -21.66
C SER A 30 -4.10 9.43 -20.58
N THR A 31 -3.20 10.39 -20.78
CA THR A 31 -3.10 11.60 -19.95
C THR A 31 -4.44 12.34 -19.84
N THR A 32 -5.23 12.35 -20.91
CA THR A 32 -6.53 13.01 -20.94
C THR A 32 -7.56 12.26 -20.10
N ASP A 33 -7.58 10.92 -20.16
CA ASP A 33 -8.50 10.11 -19.36
C ASP A 33 -8.20 10.23 -17.86
N LEU A 34 -6.91 10.21 -17.50
CA LEU A 34 -6.46 10.41 -16.12
C LEU A 34 -6.84 11.80 -15.60
N ALA A 35 -6.65 12.85 -16.41
CA ALA A 35 -7.01 14.22 -16.04
C ALA A 35 -8.52 14.35 -15.76
N LYS A 36 -9.35 13.76 -16.63
CA LYS A 36 -10.81 13.74 -16.44
C LYS A 36 -11.21 12.97 -15.18
N ALA A 37 -10.70 11.75 -15.02
CA ALA A 37 -11.12 10.86 -13.93
C ALA A 37 -10.68 11.35 -12.54
N LEU A 38 -9.56 12.09 -12.47
CA LEU A 38 -9.02 12.64 -11.23
C LEU A 38 -9.45 14.09 -10.99
N GLU A 39 -10.23 14.68 -11.91
CA GLU A 39 -10.66 16.08 -11.87
C GLU A 39 -9.47 17.04 -11.72
N LYS A 40 -8.38 16.77 -12.45
CA LYS A 40 -7.14 17.55 -12.46
C LYS A 40 -6.85 18.16 -13.82
N THR A 41 -6.02 19.18 -13.84
CA THR A 41 -5.55 19.77 -15.10
C THR A 41 -4.62 18.81 -15.84
N HIS A 42 -4.65 18.87 -17.17
CA HIS A 42 -3.77 18.05 -18.01
C HIS A 42 -2.28 18.29 -17.68
N SER A 43 -1.90 19.53 -17.41
CA SER A 43 -0.52 19.88 -17.01
C SER A 43 -0.10 19.22 -15.68
N SER A 44 -0.99 19.21 -14.69
CA SER A 44 -0.74 18.54 -13.41
C SER A 44 -0.54 17.03 -13.61
N ILE A 45 -1.37 16.37 -14.43
CA ILE A 45 -1.20 14.94 -14.71
C ILE A 45 0.11 14.65 -15.46
N ILE A 46 0.49 15.48 -16.44
CA ILE A 46 1.81 15.33 -17.11
C ILE A 46 2.94 15.39 -16.09
N HIS A 47 2.89 16.35 -15.16
CA HIS A 47 3.91 16.49 -14.13
C HIS A 47 4.00 15.23 -13.25
N HIS A 48 2.86 14.71 -12.76
CA HIS A 48 2.83 13.48 -11.98
C HIS A 48 3.35 12.27 -12.77
N LEU A 49 2.91 12.10 -14.03
CA LEU A 49 3.36 11.01 -14.89
C LEU A 49 4.86 11.07 -15.18
N LYS A 50 5.42 12.28 -15.36
CA LYS A 50 6.86 12.47 -15.54
C LYS A 50 7.64 11.94 -14.34
N LEU A 51 7.30 12.36 -13.13
CA LEU A 51 7.95 11.90 -11.90
C LEU A 51 7.82 10.37 -11.71
N LEU A 52 6.62 9.83 -11.95
CA LEU A 52 6.38 8.39 -11.85
C LEU A 52 7.15 7.60 -12.91
N LYS A 53 7.32 8.14 -14.13
CA LYS A 53 8.06 7.52 -15.22
C LYS A 53 9.57 7.54 -14.94
N GLU A 54 10.09 8.67 -14.46
CA GLU A 54 11.49 8.81 -14.05
C GLU A 54 11.86 7.82 -12.94
N ALA A 55 10.93 7.57 -12.01
CA ALA A 55 11.07 6.56 -10.97
C ALA A 55 10.77 5.11 -11.42
N GLY A 56 10.47 4.88 -12.71
CA GLY A 56 10.16 3.54 -13.25
C GLY A 56 8.86 2.92 -12.75
N LEU A 57 7.95 3.70 -12.17
CA LEU A 57 6.66 3.23 -11.64
C LEU A 57 5.58 3.13 -12.73
N VAL A 58 5.74 3.89 -13.81
CA VAL A 58 4.90 3.85 -15.00
C VAL A 58 5.75 3.88 -16.26
N GLU A 59 5.20 3.39 -17.36
CA GLU A 59 5.82 3.44 -18.68
C GLU A 59 4.81 3.92 -19.73
N GLU A 60 5.33 4.56 -20.77
CA GLU A 60 4.54 4.90 -21.95
C GLU A 60 4.38 3.67 -22.82
N THR A 61 3.15 3.34 -23.18
CA THR A 61 2.85 2.11 -23.93
C THR A 61 2.66 2.38 -25.41
N ARG A 62 1.95 3.46 -25.74
CA ARG A 62 1.65 3.86 -27.11
C ARG A 62 1.25 5.32 -27.18
N THR A 63 1.32 5.87 -28.39
CA THR A 63 0.82 7.20 -28.71
C THR A 63 -0.17 7.09 -29.86
N GLU A 64 -1.33 7.74 -29.72
CA GLU A 64 -2.37 7.77 -30.74
C GLU A 64 -2.69 9.21 -31.12
N LYS A 65 -2.98 9.43 -32.41
CA LYS A 65 -3.48 10.71 -32.89
C LYS A 65 -4.98 10.60 -33.11
N VAL A 66 -5.76 11.27 -32.26
CA VAL A 66 -7.22 11.32 -32.38
C VAL A 66 -7.60 12.73 -32.85
N ARG A 67 -8.01 12.84 -34.11
CA ARG A 67 -8.22 14.13 -34.80
C ARG A 67 -6.92 14.96 -34.79
N ASN A 68 -6.92 16.10 -34.08
CA ASN A 68 -5.76 17.00 -33.93
C ASN A 68 -5.04 16.84 -32.58
N LEU A 69 -5.46 15.89 -31.73
CA LEU A 69 -4.86 15.66 -30.42
C LEU A 69 -3.95 14.42 -30.44
N VAL A 70 -2.71 14.60 -30.00
CA VAL A 70 -1.79 13.48 -29.73
C VAL A 70 -2.01 13.05 -28.28
N GLN A 71 -2.35 11.79 -28.09
CA GLN A 71 -2.58 11.18 -26.79
C GLN A 71 -1.54 10.10 -26.52
N THR A 72 -0.81 10.25 -25.42
CA THR A 72 0.11 9.22 -24.93
C THR A 72 -0.58 8.40 -23.85
N PHE A 73 -0.49 7.09 -23.98
CA PHE A 73 -1.01 6.12 -23.03
C PHE A 73 0.10 5.63 -22.12
N TYR A 74 -0.25 5.46 -20.85
CA TYR A 74 0.65 5.00 -19.81
C TYR A 74 0.09 3.74 -19.17
N ARG A 75 0.96 2.86 -18.67
CA ARG A 75 0.58 1.77 -17.76
C ARG A 75 1.51 1.73 -16.56
N SER A 76 1.06 1.07 -15.49
CA SER A 76 1.96 0.77 -14.38
C SER A 76 2.89 -0.39 -14.73
N THR A 77 4.17 -0.26 -14.38
CA THR A 77 5.20 -1.28 -14.59
C THR A 77 4.96 -2.54 -13.74
N TYR A 78 4.32 -2.37 -12.57
CA TYR A 78 3.96 -3.47 -11.68
C TYR A 78 2.52 -3.36 -11.19
N ARG A 79 1.87 -4.51 -10.98
CA ARG A 79 0.50 -4.52 -10.42
C ARG A 79 0.42 -4.04 -8.98
N ARG A 80 1.50 -4.12 -8.21
CA ARG A 80 1.56 -3.68 -6.82
C ARG A 80 2.96 -3.18 -6.53
N PHE A 81 3.03 -2.02 -5.90
CA PHE A 81 4.22 -1.51 -5.25
C PHE A 81 4.04 -1.68 -3.75
N LEU A 82 5.09 -2.13 -3.08
CA LEU A 82 5.15 -2.25 -1.64
C LEU A 82 6.36 -1.43 -1.22
N ILE A 83 6.20 -0.49 -0.30
CA ILE A 83 7.34 0.24 0.23
C ILE A 83 8.11 -0.71 1.16
N SER A 84 9.42 -0.59 1.27
CA SER A 84 10.25 -1.41 2.18
C SER A 84 9.95 -1.05 3.64
N TYR A 85 9.91 -2.01 4.56
CA TYR A 85 9.71 -1.72 5.99
C TYR A 85 10.90 -0.95 6.55
N SER A 86 12.12 -1.25 6.08
CA SER A 86 13.37 -0.58 6.50
C SER A 86 13.41 0.92 6.18
N LEU A 87 12.68 1.35 5.15
CA LEU A 87 12.51 2.77 4.85
C LEU A 87 11.66 3.48 5.89
N GLY A 88 10.70 2.75 6.47
CA GLY A 88 9.89 3.22 7.59
C GLY A 88 10.56 3.10 8.95
N GLU A 89 11.82 2.66 9.04
CA GLU A 89 12.67 2.75 10.25
C GLU A 89 13.74 3.85 10.14
N THR A 90 14.10 4.26 8.92
CA THR A 90 15.17 5.25 8.68
C THR A 90 14.66 6.69 8.74
N LEU A 91 13.36 6.90 8.52
CA LEU A 91 12.73 8.23 8.45
C LEU A 91 12.24 8.74 9.81
N ASP A 92 12.43 7.91 10.84
CA ASP A 92 12.06 8.09 12.24
C ASP A 92 13.12 8.92 12.99
N GLN A 93 14.35 8.99 12.47
CA GLN A 93 15.46 9.72 13.09
C GLN A 93 15.49 11.22 12.74
N GLU A 94 14.78 11.64 11.68
CA GLU A 94 14.72 13.04 11.23
C GLU A 94 13.33 13.69 11.41
N GLY A 95 12.37 12.99 12.03
CA GLY A 95 11.08 13.56 12.42
C GLY A 95 10.17 13.95 11.24
N GLN A 96 10.38 13.37 10.06
CA GLN A 96 9.46 13.56 8.92
C GLN A 96 8.58 12.32 8.75
N GLU A 97 7.34 12.44 9.25
CA GLU A 97 6.28 11.44 9.10
C GLU A 97 6.08 11.05 7.63
N ILE A 98 6.05 9.75 7.37
CA ILE A 98 5.62 9.21 6.08
C ILE A 98 4.08 9.29 6.04
N PRO A 99 3.45 10.12 5.18
CA PRO A 99 2.01 10.36 5.22
C PRO A 99 1.13 9.14 4.89
N TRP A 100 1.73 8.00 4.54
CA TRP A 100 0.99 6.77 4.17
C TRP A 100 0.62 5.89 5.35
N GLN A 101 1.44 5.84 6.41
CA GLN A 101 1.16 4.96 7.55
C GLN A 101 0.06 5.56 8.44
N GLU A 102 0.13 6.86 8.72
CA GLU A 102 -0.90 7.53 9.54
C GLU A 102 -2.28 7.52 8.91
N ASN A 103 -2.36 7.82 7.61
CA ASN A 103 -3.65 7.77 6.91
C ASN A 103 -4.21 6.34 6.87
N THR A 104 -3.38 5.31 6.67
CA THR A 104 -3.87 3.93 6.59
C THR A 104 -4.43 3.44 7.92
N VAL A 105 -3.72 3.65 9.02
CA VAL A 105 -4.21 3.24 10.34
C VAL A 105 -5.45 4.03 10.74
N GLN A 106 -5.50 5.33 10.44
CA GLN A 106 -6.70 6.11 10.68
C GLN A 106 -7.91 5.60 9.87
N TYR A 107 -7.74 5.33 8.57
CA TYR A 107 -8.80 4.74 7.74
C TYR A 107 -9.28 3.39 8.27
N ILE A 108 -8.38 2.57 8.80
CA ILE A 108 -8.75 1.29 9.42
C ILE A 108 -9.55 1.54 10.70
N MET A 109 -9.07 2.45 11.56
CA MET A 109 -9.76 2.83 12.79
C MET A 109 -11.18 3.31 12.51
N ASP A 110 -11.37 4.14 11.48
CA ASP A 110 -12.69 4.64 11.08
C ASP A 110 -13.53 3.52 10.40
N GLY A 111 -12.87 2.61 9.70
CA GLY A 111 -13.53 1.48 9.03
C GLY A 111 -13.96 0.35 9.96
N LEU A 112 -13.39 0.23 11.16
CA LEU A 112 -13.72 -0.83 12.14
C LEU A 112 -15.19 -0.77 12.56
N GLU A 113 -15.79 0.42 12.63
CA GLU A 113 -17.21 0.61 12.93
C GLU A 113 -18.11 -0.10 11.91
N ALA A 114 -17.72 -0.14 10.63
CA ALA A 114 -18.46 -0.85 9.59
C ALA A 114 -18.45 -2.38 9.77
N PHE A 115 -17.56 -2.90 10.62
CA PHE A 115 -17.50 -4.31 11.02
C PHE A 115 -18.11 -4.55 12.41
N GLY A 116 -18.79 -3.56 12.98
CA GLY A 116 -19.37 -3.63 14.32
C GLY A 116 -18.33 -3.67 15.42
N ILE A 117 -17.14 -3.10 15.20
CA ILE A 117 -16.06 -3.01 16.19
C ILE A 117 -15.94 -1.55 16.60
N THR A 118 -16.39 -1.23 17.80
CA THR A 118 -16.26 0.11 18.38
C THR A 118 -15.02 0.17 19.27
N VAL A 119 -14.12 1.13 19.01
CA VAL A 119 -12.92 1.34 19.85
C VAL A 119 -13.15 2.53 20.78
N PRO A 120 -13.26 2.32 22.11
CA PRO A 120 -13.40 3.41 23.07
C PRO A 120 -12.26 4.42 22.99
N ASP A 121 -12.55 5.71 23.20
CA ASP A 121 -11.57 6.80 23.10
C ASP A 121 -10.32 6.57 23.95
N GLU A 122 -10.48 6.03 25.16
CA GLU A 122 -9.37 5.67 26.06
C GLU A 122 -8.39 4.64 25.45
N ASN A 123 -8.88 3.79 24.54
CA ASN A 123 -8.13 2.73 23.89
C ASN A 123 -7.67 3.10 22.49
N ARG A 124 -8.22 4.15 21.86
CA ARG A 124 -7.91 4.52 20.46
C ARG A 124 -6.42 4.67 20.21
N GLU A 125 -5.73 5.40 21.08
CA GLU A 125 -4.30 5.65 20.96
C GLU A 125 -3.48 4.37 21.20
N LYS A 126 -3.93 3.48 22.09
CA LYS A 126 -3.31 2.17 22.29
C LYS A 126 -3.49 1.27 21.05
N VAL A 127 -4.71 1.19 20.52
CA VAL A 127 -5.03 0.42 19.31
C VAL A 127 -4.23 0.94 18.12
N ARG A 128 -4.13 2.26 17.95
CA ARG A 128 -3.31 2.88 16.90
C ARG A 128 -1.86 2.40 16.94
N ARG A 129 -1.22 2.43 18.12
CA ARG A 129 0.15 1.93 18.30
C ARG A 129 0.28 0.43 18.01
N LEU A 130 -0.69 -0.37 18.46
CA LEU A 130 -0.71 -1.81 18.20
C LEU A 130 -0.88 -2.12 16.70
N LEU A 131 -1.76 -1.39 16.00
CA LEU A 131 -1.94 -1.51 14.55
C LEU A 131 -0.67 -1.13 13.79
N ASN A 132 -0.01 -0.02 14.15
CA ASN A 132 1.28 0.36 13.56
C ASN A 132 2.31 -0.77 13.72
N THR A 133 2.41 -1.32 14.94
CA THR A 133 3.34 -2.42 15.22
C THR A 133 2.97 -3.68 14.41
N TYR A 134 1.69 -4.01 14.33
CA TYR A 134 1.18 -5.13 13.52
C TYR A 134 1.57 -4.98 12.05
N PHE A 135 1.33 -3.82 11.45
CA PHE A 135 1.64 -3.58 10.03
C PHE A 135 3.14 -3.64 9.75
N LEU A 136 3.96 -3.06 10.63
CA LEU A 136 5.42 -3.10 10.49
C LEU A 136 5.93 -4.55 10.47
N ARG A 137 5.44 -5.39 11.40
CA ARG A 137 5.83 -6.80 11.49
C ARG A 137 5.31 -7.63 10.32
N ASP A 138 4.05 -7.42 9.92
CA ASP A 138 3.47 -8.07 8.74
C ASP A 138 4.28 -7.79 7.48
N GLN A 139 4.68 -6.53 7.30
CA GLN A 139 5.47 -6.08 6.16
C GLN A 139 6.88 -6.66 6.18
N LYS A 140 7.56 -6.64 7.32
CA LYS A 140 8.88 -7.28 7.49
C LYS A 140 8.85 -8.76 7.12
N ALA A 141 7.90 -9.52 7.67
CA ALA A 141 7.77 -10.94 7.39
C ALA A 141 7.45 -11.22 5.91
N TYR A 142 6.68 -10.34 5.26
CA TYR A 142 6.39 -10.43 3.83
C TYR A 142 7.63 -10.22 2.97
N GLU A 143 8.46 -9.22 3.31
CA GLU A 143 9.71 -8.92 2.60
C GLU A 143 10.73 -10.03 2.74
N GLU A 144 10.95 -10.53 3.96
CA GLU A 144 11.84 -11.68 4.18
C GLU A 144 11.37 -12.93 3.41
N ALA A 145 10.05 -13.17 3.35
CA ALA A 145 9.49 -14.27 2.57
C ALA A 145 9.66 -14.07 1.06
N LEU A 146 9.70 -12.82 0.59
CA LEU A 146 10.01 -12.49 -0.81
C LEU A 146 11.50 -12.68 -1.13
N GLU A 147 12.39 -12.31 -0.22
CA GLU A 147 13.84 -12.42 -0.39
C GLU A 147 14.34 -13.87 -0.37
N GLN A 148 13.60 -14.78 0.27
CA GLN A 148 13.86 -16.23 0.22
C GLN A 148 13.56 -16.87 -1.14
N LYS A 149 12.98 -16.12 -2.07
CA LYS A 149 12.65 -16.65 -3.39
C LYS A 149 13.90 -16.76 -4.26
N ASP A 150 14.26 -17.99 -4.60
CA ASP A 150 15.22 -18.26 -5.67
C ASP A 150 14.74 -17.67 -7.01
N GLU A 151 15.59 -16.84 -7.63
CA GLU A 151 15.28 -16.13 -8.88
C GLU A 151 15.01 -17.09 -10.05
N ASP A 152 15.59 -18.29 -10.01
CA ASP A 152 15.52 -19.27 -11.10
C ASP A 152 14.17 -20.01 -11.15
N ILE A 153 13.37 -19.96 -10.07
CA ILE A 153 12.08 -20.65 -10.02
C ILE A 153 10.99 -19.79 -10.68
N LYS A 154 10.64 -20.16 -11.92
CA LYS A 154 9.49 -19.60 -12.67
C LYS A 154 8.14 -20.05 -12.09
N LEU A 155 7.75 -19.51 -10.95
CA LEU A 155 6.40 -19.68 -10.41
C LEU A 155 5.37 -18.87 -11.21
N ARG A 156 4.24 -19.49 -11.57
CA ARG A 156 3.05 -18.76 -12.05
C ARG A 156 2.64 -17.74 -10.97
N ARG A 157 2.38 -16.49 -11.39
CA ARG A 157 2.11 -15.33 -10.50
C ARG A 157 1.16 -15.61 -9.32
N PHE A 158 0.09 -16.39 -9.52
CA PHE A 158 -0.87 -16.71 -8.47
C PHE A 158 -0.30 -17.61 -7.36
N HIS A 159 0.50 -18.60 -7.73
CA HIS A 159 1.09 -19.57 -6.80
C HIS A 159 2.19 -18.92 -5.95
N GLY A 160 2.99 -18.03 -6.56
CA GLY A 160 3.99 -17.25 -5.82
C GLY A 160 3.36 -16.43 -4.69
N PHE A 161 2.25 -15.72 -4.95
CA PHE A 161 1.57 -14.96 -3.91
C PHE A 161 1.07 -15.82 -2.73
N ARG A 162 0.57 -17.04 -3.02
CA ARG A 162 0.11 -17.97 -1.98
C ARG A 162 1.26 -18.52 -1.15
N ILE A 163 2.39 -18.86 -1.78
CA ILE A 163 3.59 -19.34 -1.10
C ILE A 163 4.15 -18.26 -0.19
N ILE A 164 4.30 -17.02 -0.70
CA ILE A 164 4.76 -15.89 0.10
C ILE A 164 3.82 -15.66 1.30
N GLY A 165 2.51 -15.72 1.08
CA GLY A 165 1.53 -15.58 2.16
C GLY A 165 1.71 -16.65 3.25
N LEU A 166 1.92 -17.92 2.87
CA LEU A 166 2.18 -19.00 3.82
C LEU A 166 3.48 -18.77 4.60
N LEU A 167 4.59 -18.49 3.91
CA LEU A 167 5.89 -18.27 4.55
C LEU A 167 5.86 -17.06 5.50
N LYS A 168 5.16 -15.99 5.10
CA LYS A 168 4.89 -14.84 5.97
C LYS A 168 4.20 -15.29 7.26
N HIS A 169 3.12 -16.05 7.16
CA HIS A 169 2.38 -16.50 8.35
C HIS A 169 3.22 -17.40 9.27
N LEU A 170 4.06 -18.28 8.70
CA LEU A 170 4.99 -19.10 9.49
C LEU A 170 5.97 -18.22 10.27
N LYS A 171 6.60 -17.25 9.60
CA LYS A 171 7.51 -16.29 10.23
C LYS A 171 6.82 -15.48 11.34
N LEU A 172 5.62 -14.96 11.09
CA LEU A 172 4.86 -14.19 12.08
C LEU A 172 4.46 -15.04 13.29
N SER A 173 4.18 -16.33 13.08
CA SER A 173 3.86 -17.24 14.19
C SER A 173 5.04 -17.47 15.14
N GLU A 174 6.27 -17.32 14.63
CA GLU A 174 7.51 -17.41 15.40
C GLU A 174 7.92 -16.08 16.03
N ASP A 175 7.33 -14.94 15.64
CA ASP A 175 7.63 -13.61 16.20
C ASP A 175 6.88 -13.40 17.55
N PRO A 176 7.58 -13.36 18.70
CA PRO A 176 6.93 -13.22 20.00
C PRO A 176 6.25 -11.86 20.18
N GLU A 177 6.77 -10.80 19.55
CA GLU A 177 6.22 -9.46 19.65
C GLU A 177 4.95 -9.35 18.80
N PHE A 178 4.94 -9.94 17.61
CA PHE A 178 3.72 -10.05 16.80
C PHE A 178 2.62 -10.80 17.55
N ASN A 179 2.96 -11.94 18.16
CA ASN A 179 2.01 -12.73 18.94
C ASN A 179 1.43 -11.94 20.13
N ARG A 180 2.26 -11.14 20.82
CA ARG A 180 1.81 -10.22 21.87
C ARG A 180 0.83 -9.17 21.32
N VAL A 181 1.20 -8.50 20.23
CA VAL A 181 0.39 -7.44 19.60
C VAL A 181 -0.97 -7.98 19.14
N ILE A 182 -0.99 -9.14 18.47
CA ILE A 182 -2.24 -9.81 18.06
C ILE A 182 -3.09 -10.18 19.28
N GLY A 183 -2.46 -10.68 20.35
CA GLY A 183 -3.15 -10.96 21.61
C GLY A 183 -3.85 -9.74 22.17
N GLU A 184 -3.16 -8.61 22.25
CA GLU A 184 -3.73 -7.34 22.75
C GLU A 184 -4.82 -6.79 21.82
N LEU A 185 -4.61 -6.81 20.50
CA LEU A 185 -5.61 -6.37 19.52
C LEU A 185 -6.88 -7.22 19.59
N ARG A 186 -6.75 -8.54 19.78
CA ARG A 186 -7.91 -9.44 19.91
C ARG A 186 -8.78 -9.10 21.13
N GLU A 187 -8.17 -8.63 22.22
CA GLU A 187 -8.94 -8.23 23.39
C GLU A 187 -9.65 -6.88 23.21
N LEU A 188 -9.03 -5.96 22.45
CA LEU A 188 -9.53 -4.60 22.22
C LEU A 188 -10.48 -4.45 21.04
N LEU A 189 -10.41 -5.34 20.05
CA LEU A 189 -11.17 -5.27 18.79
C LEU A 189 -12.23 -6.38 18.70
N LYS A 190 -12.98 -6.59 19.79
CA LYS A 190 -14.11 -7.52 19.77
C LYS A 190 -15.28 -6.87 19.03
N PRO A 191 -16.02 -7.61 18.19
CA PRO A 191 -17.29 -7.14 17.70
C PRO A 191 -18.17 -6.80 18.91
N ASP A 192 -18.87 -5.68 18.84
CA ASP A 192 -19.96 -5.38 19.75
C ASP A 192 -20.88 -6.60 19.72
N ALA A 193 -21.18 -7.16 20.89
CA ALA A 193 -22.08 -8.30 20.97
C ALA A 193 -23.39 -7.84 20.32
N SER A 194 -23.67 -8.34 19.11
CA SER A 194 -24.99 -8.20 18.52
C SER A 194 -25.95 -8.71 19.58
N ASP A 195 -26.82 -7.83 20.06
CA ASP A 195 -27.98 -8.16 20.89
C ASP A 195 -28.67 -9.35 20.23
N GLY A 196 -28.35 -10.54 20.75
CA GLY A 196 -29.12 -11.75 20.53
C GLY A 196 -30.31 -11.66 21.47
N SER A 197 -31.26 -10.78 21.15
CA SER A 197 -32.58 -10.75 21.78
C SER A 197 -33.49 -9.76 21.07
N GLU A 198 -34.21 -10.24 20.05
CA GLU A 198 -35.66 -10.51 20.13
C GLU A 198 -36.13 -11.34 18.92
#